data_AF-A0A432GRG6-F1
#
_entry.id   AF-A0A432GRG6-F1
#
_cell.length_a   1.000
_cell.length_b   1.000
_cell.length_c   1.000
_cell.angle_alpha   90.00
_cell.angle_beta   90.00
_cell.angle_gamma   90.00
#
_symmetry.space_group_name_H-M   'P 1'
#
loop_
_entity.id
_entity.type
_entity.pdbx_description
1 polymer ?
#
loop_
_entity_poly.entity_id
_entity_poly.type
_entity_poly.pdbx_seq_one_letter_code
_entity_poly.pdbx_strand_id
1 'polypeptide(L)'
;MQTKCRQIERRDMENFEGWDPHPSRKNIFIDQKTGLLYERSVVGSFHRIPQEMTEHQECEDFRKATGVVAMTSRSRGRVAPQSDQTPDEDHT
;
A
#
# COMPACT_ATOMS: atom_id res chain seq x y z
N MET A 1 34.77 10.38 -2.28
CA MET A 1 34.16 10.09 -0.96
C MET A 1 32.88 9.31 -1.19
N GLN A 2 32.95 7.99 -1.09
CA GLN A 2 31.75 7.15 -1.22
C GLN A 2 31.07 7.15 0.14
N THR A 3 29.98 7.91 0.27
CA THR A 3 29.01 7.74 1.35
C THR A 3 28.41 6.35 1.18
N LYS A 4 29.08 5.33 1.73
CA LYS A 4 28.42 4.07 2.07
C LYS A 4 27.29 4.47 3.00
N CYS A 5 26.08 4.65 2.43
CA CYS A 5 24.85 4.50 3.17
C CYS A 5 25.08 3.25 4.01
N ARG A 6 25.25 3.46 5.33
CA ARG A 6 25.40 2.39 6.31
C ARG A 6 24.33 1.39 5.92
N GLN A 7 24.74 0.29 5.32
CA GLN A 7 23.96 -0.93 5.28
C GLN A 7 23.83 -1.21 6.77
N ILE A 8 22.77 -0.68 7.38
CA ILE A 8 22.35 -1.02 8.72
C ILE A 8 22.32 -2.52 8.64
N GLU A 9 23.31 -3.11 9.31
CA GLU A 9 23.55 -4.53 9.35
C GLU A 9 22.18 -5.18 9.44
N ARG A 10 21.85 -5.98 8.43
CA ARG A 10 20.67 -6.86 8.41
C ARG A 10 20.83 -7.78 9.62
N ARG A 11 20.56 -7.25 10.82
CA ARG A 11 20.47 -7.99 12.06
C ARG A 11 19.22 -8.81 11.88
N ASP A 12 19.39 -10.03 11.39
CA ASP A 12 18.55 -11.21 11.56
C ASP A 12 17.17 -10.87 12.16
N MET A 13 16.35 -10.16 11.38
CA MET A 13 14.97 -9.93 11.73
C MET A 13 14.24 -11.15 11.20
N GLU A 14 13.68 -11.93 12.11
CA GLU A 14 12.90 -13.11 11.78
C GLU A 14 11.82 -12.71 10.77
N ASN A 15 11.87 -13.30 9.57
CA ASN A 15 10.87 -13.08 8.54
C ASN A 15 9.65 -13.94 8.89
N PHE A 16 8.51 -13.32 9.15
CA PHE A 16 7.25 -14.01 9.36
C PHE A 16 6.37 -13.81 8.13
N GLU A 17 5.68 -14.87 7.71
CA GLU A 17 4.76 -14.78 6.58
C GLU A 17 3.69 -13.70 6.83
N GLY A 18 3.57 -12.74 5.92
CA GLY A 18 2.64 -11.61 6.04
C GLY A 18 3.14 -10.41 6.86
N TRP A 19 4.37 -10.46 7.39
CA TRP A 19 4.93 -9.41 8.24
C TRP A 19 6.27 -8.89 7.72
N ASP A 20 6.34 -7.59 7.47
CA ASP A 20 7.58 -6.95 7.07
C ASP A 20 8.31 -6.34 8.28
N PRO A 21 9.60 -6.64 8.49
CA PRO A 21 10.35 -6.07 9.60
C PRO A 21 10.61 -4.56 9.39
N HIS A 22 10.46 -3.75 10.45
CA HIS A 22 10.66 -2.30 10.35
C HIS A 22 12.14 -1.95 10.10
N PRO A 23 12.48 -1.07 9.14
CA PRO A 23 13.86 -0.86 8.68
C PRO A 23 14.83 -0.37 9.77
N SER A 24 14.33 0.30 10.82
CA SER A 24 15.14 0.88 11.88
C SER A 24 14.85 0.39 13.30
N ARG A 25 13.72 -0.30 13.54
CA ARG A 25 13.24 -0.61 14.89
C ARG A 25 13.17 -2.12 15.08
N LYS A 26 13.81 -2.62 16.14
CA LYS A 26 13.75 -4.04 16.52
C LYS A 26 12.36 -4.37 17.07
N ASN A 27 11.88 -5.59 16.83
CA ASN A 27 10.58 -6.13 17.27
C ASN A 27 9.33 -5.39 16.74
N ILE A 28 9.50 -4.41 15.86
CA ILE A 28 8.38 -3.75 15.20
C ILE A 28 8.26 -4.29 13.78
N PHE A 29 7.04 -4.69 13.45
CA PHE A 29 6.68 -5.29 12.19
C PHE A 29 5.52 -4.52 11.56
N ILE A 30 5.49 -4.51 10.25
CA ILE A 30 4.44 -3.91 9.43
C ILE A 30 3.60 -5.06 8.91
N ASP A 31 2.29 -5.04 9.17
CA ASP A 31 1.37 -5.99 8.56
C ASP A 31 1.24 -5.67 7.07
N GLN A 32 1.54 -6.64 6.20
CA GLN A 32 1.47 -6.45 4.75
C GLN A 32 0.04 -6.15 4.25
N LYS A 33 -1.00 -6.54 4.99
CA LYS A 33 -2.40 -6.35 4.58
C LYS A 33 -2.93 -4.96 4.91
N THR A 34 -2.62 -4.47 6.10
CA THR A 34 -3.13 -3.19 6.61
C THR A 34 -2.10 -2.06 6.49
N GLY A 35 -0.81 -2.38 6.43
CA GLY A 35 0.28 -1.41 6.48
C GLY A 35 0.53 -0.84 7.89
N LEU A 36 -0.12 -1.40 8.92
CA LEU A 36 -0.04 -0.91 10.29
C LEU A 36 1.15 -1.50 11.05
N LEU A 37 1.67 -0.73 12.01
CA LEU A 37 2.72 -1.19 12.91
C LEU A 37 2.20 -2.07 14.06
N TYR A 38 2.91 -3.17 14.28
CA TYR A 38 2.72 -4.09 15.38
C TYR A 38 4.03 -4.31 16.11
N GLU A 39 3.95 -4.51 17.41
CA GLU A 39 5.06 -4.93 18.26
C GLU A 39 4.97 -6.44 18.50
N ARG A 40 6.09 -7.14 18.31
CA ARG A 40 6.22 -8.56 18.62
C ARG A 40 6.66 -8.74 20.07
N SER A 41 5.84 -9.43 20.85
CA SER A 41 6.17 -9.86 22.21
C SER A 41 7.24 -10.96 22.22
N VAL A 42 7.89 -11.14 23.38
CA VAL A 42 8.88 -12.21 23.60
C VAL A 42 8.29 -13.61 23.34
N VAL A 43 6.98 -13.78 23.55
CA VAL A 43 6.25 -15.04 23.34
C VAL A 43 5.84 -15.24 21.87
N GLY A 44 6.10 -14.26 21.00
CA GLY A 44 5.83 -14.33 19.56
C GLY A 44 4.45 -13.83 19.13
N SER A 45 3.65 -13.26 20.04
CA SER A 45 2.38 -12.61 19.71
C SER A 45 2.61 -11.19 19.19
N PHE A 46 1.81 -10.76 18.20
CA PHE A 46 1.83 -9.41 17.63
C PHE A 46 0.74 -8.54 18.23
N HIS A 47 1.13 -7.39 18.77
CA HIS A 47 0.22 -6.42 19.38
C HIS A 47 0.23 -5.12 18.58
N ARG A 48 -0.96 -4.63 18.20
CA ARG A 48 -1.08 -3.41 17.41
C ARG A 48 -0.62 -2.20 18.23
N ILE A 49 0.28 -1.40 17.66
CA ILE A 49 0.71 -0.15 18.27
C ILE A 49 -0.34 0.93 17.97
N PRO A 50 -0.81 1.71 18.96
CA PRO A 50 -1.65 2.88 18.70
C PRO A 50 -0.92 3.86 17.77
N GLN A 51 -1.55 4.19 16.65
CA GLN A 51 -1.03 5.08 15.61
C GLN A 51 -2.11 6.09 15.26
N GLU A 52 -1.71 7.34 15.05
CA GLU A 52 -2.60 8.30 14.41
C GLU A 52 -2.72 7.94 12.93
N MET A 53 -3.95 7.65 12.53
CA MET A 53 -4.29 7.30 11.16
C MET A 53 -4.68 8.56 10.41
N THR A 54 -4.33 8.64 9.12
CA THR A 54 -4.91 9.66 8.26
C THR A 54 -6.38 9.31 7.97
N GLU A 55 -7.25 10.31 7.81
CA GLU A 55 -8.68 10.10 7.50
C GLU A 55 -8.90 9.13 6.33
N HIS A 56 -8.04 9.20 5.32
CA HIS A 56 -8.08 8.30 4.18
C HIS A 56 -7.83 6.84 4.55
N GLN A 57 -6.83 6.58 5.40
CA GLN A 57 -6.52 5.21 5.84
C GLN A 57 -7.63 4.65 6.74
N GLU A 58 -8.22 5.46 7.63
CA GLU A 58 -9.38 5.03 8.42
C GLU A 58 -10.56 4.67 7.50
N CYS A 59 -10.87 5.51 6.52
CA CYS A 59 -11.95 5.25 5.56
C CYS A 59 -11.68 3.97 4.74
N GLU A 60 -10.43 3.70 4.38
CA GLU A 60 -10.03 2.47 3.69
C GLU A 60 -10.19 1.23 4.58
N ASP A 61 -9.83 1.31 5.86
CA ASP A 61 -10.05 0.24 6.84
C ASP A 61 -11.54 -0.02 7.05
N PHE A 62 -12.36 1.03 7.19
CA PHE A 62 -13.81 0.89 7.25
C PHE A 62 -14.39 0.30 5.97
N ARG A 63 -13.91 0.70 4.78
CA ARG A 63 -14.36 0.13 3.51
C ARG A 63 -14.04 -1.36 3.39
N LYS A 64 -12.84 -1.77 3.79
CA LYS A 64 -12.42 -3.18 3.81
C LYS A 64 -13.22 -3.99 4.84
N ALA A 65 -13.45 -3.44 6.02
CA ALA A 65 -14.17 -4.10 7.11
C ALA A 65 -15.68 -4.24 6.82
N THR A 66 -16.29 -3.25 6.19
CA THR A 66 -17.72 -3.27 5.83
C THR A 66 -18.01 -4.18 4.63
N GLY A 67 -17.00 -4.57 3.86
CA GLY A 67 -17.18 -5.41 2.66
C GLY A 67 -17.94 -4.72 1.52
N VAL A 68 -18.24 -3.42 1.66
CA VAL A 68 -18.91 -2.64 0.63
C VAL A 68 -17.91 -2.30 -0.46
N VAL A 69 -17.84 -3.15 -1.49
CA VAL A 69 -17.14 -2.85 -2.74
C VAL A 69 -17.94 -1.78 -3.49
N ALA A 70 -17.84 -0.53 -3.05
CA ALA A 70 -18.28 0.60 -3.85
C ALA A 70 -17.33 0.68 -5.05
N MET A 71 -17.81 0.22 -6.21
CA MET A 71 -17.13 0.34 -7.50
C MET A 71 -16.57 1.76 -7.63
N THR A 72 -15.25 1.92 -7.45
CA THR A 72 -14.61 3.19 -7.78
C THR A 72 -14.83 3.42 -9.27
N SER A 73 -15.13 4.67 -9.63
CA SER A 73 -15.59 5.13 -10.94
C SER A 73 -14.72 4.73 -12.15
N ARG A 74 -13.59 4.05 -11.96
CA ARG A 74 -12.69 3.55 -13.02
C ARG A 74 -13.29 2.49 -13.94
N SER A 75 -14.44 1.90 -13.60
CA SER A 75 -15.17 0.96 -14.46
C SER A 75 -16.28 1.62 -15.30
N ARG A 76 -16.57 2.92 -15.12
CA ARG A 76 -17.51 3.64 -15.98
C ARG A 76 -16.83 4.02 -17.29
N GLY A 77 -16.78 3.05 -18.21
CA GLY A 77 -16.59 3.25 -19.63
C GLY A 77 -15.38 4.10 -20.02
N ARG A 78 -14.23 3.44 -20.25
CA ARG A 78 -13.28 3.97 -21.23
C ARG A 78 -13.92 3.88 -22.60
N VAL A 79 -14.79 4.84 -22.95
CA VAL A 79 -15.16 5.10 -24.33
C VAL A 79 -13.97 5.83 -24.93
N ALA A 80 -13.33 5.24 -25.94
CA ALA A 80 -12.33 5.97 -26.70
C ALA A 80 -13.00 7.23 -27.28
N PRO A 81 -12.37 8.42 -27.19
CA PRO A 81 -12.93 9.60 -27.84
C PRO A 81 -13.15 9.28 -29.32
N GLN A 82 -14.32 9.64 -29.87
CA GLN A 82 -14.53 9.53 -31.31
C GLN A 82 -13.44 10.33 -32.00
N SER A 83 -12.60 9.67 -32.80
CA SER A 83 -11.64 10.34 -33.65
C SER A 83 -12.41 11.10 -34.71
N ASP A 84 -12.15 12.41 -34.82
CA ASP A 84 -12.71 13.25 -35.89
C ASP A 84 -12.38 12.62 -37.24
N GLN A 85 -13.41 12.34 -38.03
CA GLN A 85 -13.24 11.87 -39.41
C GLN A 85 -12.55 12.98 -40.22
N THR A 86 -11.43 12.65 -40.84
CA THR A 86 -10.79 13.51 -41.85
C THR A 86 -11.76 13.71 -43.02
N PRO A 87 -12.09 14.94 -43.43
CA PRO A 87 -12.88 15.15 -44.63
C PRO A 87 -12.05 14.70 -45.84
N ASP A 88 -12.60 13.78 -46.62
CA ASP A 88 -12.03 13.33 -47.89
C ASP A 88 -11.86 14.52 -48.84
N GLU A 89 -10.69 14.66 -49.46
CA GLU A 89 -10.46 15.64 -50.51
C GLU A 89 -11.18 15.21 -51.80
N ASP A 90 -12.40 15.72 -51.98
CA ASP A 90 -13.03 15.79 -53.30
C ASP A 90 -12.49 17.03 -54.03
N HIS A 91 -11.55 16.85 -54.97
CA HIS A 91 -11.33 17.82 -56.05
C HIS A 91 -11.43 17.08 -57.41
N THR A 92 -12.54 17.40 -58.11
CA THR A 92 -12.79 17.17 -59.53
C THR A 92 -11.80 17.94 -60.40
#